data_AF-K1QZG9-F1
#
_entry.id   AF-K1QZG9-F1
#
_cell.length_a   1.000
_cell.length_b   1.000
_cell.length_c   1.000
_cell.angle_alpha   90.00
_cell.angle_beta   90.00
_cell.angle_gamma   90.00
#
_symmetry.space_group_name_H-M   'P 1'
#
loop_
_entity.id
_entity.type
_entity.pdbx_description
1 polymer ?
#
loop_
_entity_poly.entity_id
_entity_poly.type
_entity_poly.pdbx_seq_one_letter_code
_entity_poly.pdbx_strand_id
1 'polypeptide(L)'
;MTYAIISNCVDDAGRYSYIKKLRHFTPIDLYGRCGNLTCPRNSSCSQMLKPYKFAITFENSNCKGYISEKFWNGLVRGSIPIVNWIPEQVPDDAPPKSYINVHDFKSMSDLAKYLDYLDKNDTEYNSYFDWHKTHHIVHGFTMWNQFCYLCKALHNQSIPAQVVDYPAWYADDTCRQWTLPNEITRLKQDVATYDSQHDNKKNKELFFVRTLSEHQSMCSTPFHGSNHHVYYFDQNHYVNKSEKRILLWTRYFYDANWERSVKRVLNAPCSHKCSVTTDKSTIREADAIVFHLLDLYIWERPPQYRAPHQVWVLHNNEPPPHQYYTGRSLVYSRFAFNWTLSYRRDSTIRCPYGRSWRKAKTAEEKPRYENFAEGKTKMTYGVISNCVDDAGRYSYVKRLREHTPLDLYGRCGNLTCPRNGSCEALLKPYRFAVTFENSNCKYYTSEKFWNALNRRNIPLVNWIPEQVPFDAPPKSYINVHEYQMEDLAKLLKRLANNDTEYNSYFEWRKNYTVIADHFAGFCDMCKALHNDSVPAQVVDYKSWLADDTCQGWTVRLCFL
;
A
#
# COMPACT_ATOMS: atom_id res chain seq x y z
N MET A 1 -43.38 9.45 29.21
CA MET A 1 -43.51 7.98 29.02
C MET A 1 -42.40 7.45 28.11
N THR A 2 -42.31 7.93 26.87
CA THR A 2 -41.32 7.48 25.88
C THR A 2 -40.43 8.64 25.42
N TYR A 3 -39.12 8.40 25.22
CA TYR A 3 -38.22 9.38 24.59
C TYR A 3 -37.52 8.81 23.36
N ALA A 4 -37.00 9.71 22.52
CA ALA A 4 -36.08 9.41 21.44
C ALA A 4 -34.98 10.48 21.36
N ILE A 5 -33.74 10.10 21.08
CA ILE A 5 -32.65 11.06 20.81
C ILE A 5 -32.22 10.94 19.35
N ILE A 6 -32.48 11.98 18.56
CA ILE A 6 -32.18 11.98 17.12
C ILE A 6 -31.48 13.28 16.75
N SER A 7 -30.24 13.15 16.27
CA SER A 7 -29.46 14.30 15.76
C SER A 7 -29.12 14.21 14.27
N ASN A 8 -29.30 13.03 13.65
CA ASN A 8 -29.24 12.87 12.21
C ASN A 8 -30.68 12.85 11.66
N CYS A 9 -31.06 13.95 11.00
CA CYS A 9 -32.42 14.15 10.50
C CYS A 9 -32.60 13.66 9.05
N VAL A 10 -31.53 13.14 8.44
CA VAL A 10 -31.61 12.46 7.15
C VAL A 10 -32.50 11.23 7.33
N ASP A 11 -33.53 11.15 6.50
CA ASP A 11 -34.59 10.14 6.60
C ASP A 11 -34.57 9.16 5.43
N ASP A 12 -33.40 8.94 4.84
CA ASP A 12 -33.21 8.06 3.68
C ASP A 12 -33.67 6.62 3.93
N ALA A 13 -33.72 6.23 5.20
CA ALA A 13 -34.19 4.94 5.63
C ALA A 13 -35.65 4.99 6.15
N GLY A 14 -36.19 6.16 6.55
CA GLY A 14 -37.58 6.29 7.06
C GLY A 14 -37.74 6.30 8.59
N ARG A 15 -36.64 6.29 9.35
CA ARG A 15 -36.62 6.36 10.83
C ARG A 15 -37.41 7.55 11.38
N TYR A 16 -37.12 8.75 10.87
CA TYR A 16 -37.68 9.99 11.39
C TYR A 16 -39.17 10.09 11.06
N SER A 17 -39.57 9.70 9.84
CA SER A 17 -40.97 9.57 9.44
C SER A 17 -41.74 8.59 10.30
N TYR A 18 -41.16 7.44 10.66
CA TYR A 18 -41.80 6.47 11.55
C TYR A 18 -42.12 7.10 12.92
N ILE A 19 -41.13 7.75 13.54
CA ILE A 19 -41.27 8.35 14.87
C ILE A 19 -42.30 9.50 14.83
N LYS A 20 -42.30 10.32 13.78
CA LYS A 20 -43.33 11.35 13.58
C LYS A 20 -44.74 10.76 13.52
N LYS A 21 -44.94 9.65 12.81
CA LYS A 21 -46.24 8.98 12.72
C LYS A 21 -46.65 8.37 14.06
N LEU A 22 -45.72 7.71 14.77
CA LEU A 22 -45.99 7.11 16.07
C LEU A 22 -46.40 8.15 17.13
N ARG A 23 -45.90 9.39 17.03
CA ARG A 23 -46.28 10.51 17.91
C ARG A 23 -47.77 10.87 17.86
N HIS A 24 -48.50 10.48 16.82
CA HIS A 24 -49.95 10.66 16.76
C HIS A 24 -50.71 9.66 17.65
N PHE A 25 -50.09 8.54 18.03
CA PHE A 25 -50.72 7.49 18.82
C PHE A 25 -50.23 7.46 20.27
N THR A 26 -49.03 7.95 20.56
CA THR A 26 -48.45 7.99 21.91
C THR A 26 -47.53 9.20 22.10
N PRO A 27 -47.49 9.84 23.29
CA PRO A 27 -46.55 10.92 23.57
C PRO A 27 -45.09 10.44 23.48
N ILE A 28 -44.28 11.12 22.67
CA ILE A 28 -42.84 10.89 22.56
C ILE A 28 -42.11 12.22 22.69
N ASP A 29 -41.23 12.30 23.67
CA ASP A 29 -40.32 13.41 23.88
C ASP A 29 -39.08 13.24 22.99
N LEU A 30 -38.91 14.18 22.07
CA LEU A 30 -37.89 14.10 21.03
C LEU A 30 -36.73 15.03 21.34
N TYR A 31 -35.61 14.44 21.74
CA TYR A 31 -34.35 15.09 22.05
C TYR A 31 -33.40 15.12 20.85
N GLY A 32 -32.47 16.08 20.82
CA GLY A 32 -31.43 16.19 19.80
C GLY A 32 -31.82 17.12 18.65
N ARG A 33 -30.95 17.23 17.63
CA ARG A 33 -31.09 18.22 16.55
C ARG A 33 -32.42 18.15 15.78
N CYS A 34 -33.06 16.98 15.75
CA CYS A 34 -34.30 16.76 15.00
C CYS A 34 -35.58 16.94 15.84
N GLY A 35 -35.43 17.29 17.11
CA GLY A 35 -36.51 17.53 18.06
C GLY A 35 -36.43 18.90 18.72
N ASN A 36 -37.35 19.14 19.65
CA ASN A 36 -37.48 20.42 20.34
C ASN A 36 -36.86 20.40 21.75
N LEU A 37 -36.34 19.24 22.18
CA LEU A 37 -35.71 19.07 23.49
C LEU A 37 -34.20 18.87 23.32
N THR A 38 -33.43 19.33 24.30
CA THR A 38 -31.96 19.24 24.27
C THR A 38 -31.47 18.25 25.31
N CYS A 39 -30.61 17.33 24.87
CA CYS A 39 -29.85 16.42 25.73
C CYS A 39 -28.39 16.90 25.74
N PRO A 40 -27.88 17.43 26.87
CA PRO A 40 -26.50 17.90 26.96
C PRO A 40 -25.50 16.74 26.77
N ARG A 41 -24.34 17.01 26.15
CA ARG A 41 -23.29 16.02 25.89
C ARG A 41 -22.43 15.74 27.15
N ASN A 42 -23.07 15.45 28.27
CA ASN A 42 -22.43 15.09 29.53
C ASN A 42 -23.33 14.13 30.32
N SER A 43 -22.90 13.74 31.52
CA SER A 43 -23.62 12.79 32.39
C SER A 43 -25.02 13.26 32.80
N SER A 44 -25.29 14.57 32.77
CA SER A 44 -26.61 15.11 33.15
C SER A 44 -27.73 14.66 32.21
N CYS A 45 -27.46 14.42 30.93
CA CYS A 45 -28.49 13.90 30.03
C CYS A 45 -28.95 12.50 30.43
N SER A 46 -28.04 11.61 30.84
CA SER A 46 -28.43 10.29 31.32
C SER A 46 -29.34 10.35 32.54
N GLN A 47 -29.13 11.32 33.43
CA GLN A 47 -30.00 11.55 34.60
C GLN A 47 -31.38 12.07 34.18
N MET A 48 -31.44 13.00 33.22
CA MET A 48 -32.70 13.53 32.68
C MET A 48 -33.57 12.46 32.02
N LEU A 49 -32.96 11.43 31.45
CA LEU A 49 -33.66 10.38 30.70
C LEU A 49 -34.06 9.18 31.56
N LYS A 50 -33.51 9.06 32.77
CA LYS A 50 -33.82 7.97 33.72
C LYS A 50 -35.32 7.85 34.08
N PRO A 51 -36.12 8.93 34.16
CA PRO A 51 -37.55 8.82 34.45
C PRO A 51 -38.40 8.18 33.33
N TYR A 52 -37.87 7.99 32.12
CA TYR A 52 -38.64 7.43 31.02
C TYR A 52 -38.68 5.90 31.06
N LYS A 53 -39.88 5.32 31.01
CA LYS A 53 -40.10 3.87 30.93
C LYS A 53 -39.63 3.27 29.59
N PHE A 54 -39.74 4.02 28.49
CA PHE A 54 -39.40 3.52 27.15
C PHE A 54 -38.43 4.43 26.40
N ALA A 55 -37.53 3.82 25.62
CA ALA A 55 -36.56 4.52 24.78
C ALA A 55 -36.69 4.04 23.34
N ILE A 56 -36.94 4.93 22.37
CA ILE A 56 -36.86 4.56 20.95
C ILE A 56 -35.40 4.51 20.54
N THR A 57 -34.90 3.32 20.23
CA THR A 57 -33.47 3.06 19.96
C THR A 57 -33.22 2.71 18.49
N PHE A 58 -33.90 3.44 17.60
CA PHE A 58 -33.84 3.22 16.16
C PHE A 58 -32.49 3.64 15.56
N GLU A 59 -31.88 2.73 14.81
CA GLU A 59 -30.63 2.98 14.11
C GLU A 59 -30.76 3.94 12.92
N ASN A 60 -29.64 4.50 12.47
CA ASN A 60 -29.67 5.42 11.31
C ASN A 60 -30.13 4.72 10.03
N SER A 61 -29.81 3.44 9.89
CA SER A 61 -30.12 2.59 8.74
C SER A 61 -30.56 1.22 9.22
N ASN A 62 -31.36 0.51 8.42
CA ASN A 62 -31.86 -0.81 8.78
C ASN A 62 -31.01 -1.92 8.15
N CYS A 63 -29.79 -2.14 8.65
CA CYS A 63 -28.80 -3.07 8.08
C CYS A 63 -28.58 -4.32 8.96
N LYS A 64 -28.28 -5.46 8.33
CA LYS A 64 -28.01 -6.73 9.04
C LYS A 64 -26.86 -6.55 10.04
N GLY A 65 -27.07 -6.95 11.30
CA GLY A 65 -26.06 -6.86 12.36
C GLY A 65 -25.68 -5.45 12.83
N TYR A 66 -26.32 -4.39 12.31
CA TYR A 66 -26.06 -3.03 12.77
C TYR A 66 -26.84 -2.70 14.05
N ILE A 67 -26.22 -2.94 15.20
CA ILE A 67 -26.70 -2.48 16.52
C ILE A 67 -25.64 -1.58 17.14
N SER A 68 -26.03 -0.36 17.51
CA SER A 68 -25.14 0.65 18.07
C SER A 68 -25.33 0.82 19.58
N GLU A 69 -24.69 1.85 20.13
CA GLU A 69 -24.86 2.28 21.52
C GLU A 69 -26.31 2.55 21.90
N LYS A 70 -27.21 2.86 20.95
CA LYS A 70 -28.60 3.29 21.24
C LYS A 70 -29.35 2.25 22.04
N PHE A 71 -29.35 1.00 21.57
CA PHE A 71 -30.02 -0.13 22.22
C PHE A 71 -29.48 -0.33 23.64
N TRP A 72 -28.16 -0.46 23.77
CA TRP A 72 -27.48 -0.71 25.04
C TRP A 72 -27.67 0.43 26.04
N ASN A 73 -27.63 1.69 25.59
CA ASN A 73 -27.89 2.85 26.43
C ASN A 73 -29.33 2.89 26.96
N GLY A 74 -30.31 2.40 26.19
CA GLY A 74 -31.68 2.24 26.66
C GLY A 74 -31.75 1.34 27.88
N LEU A 75 -31.17 0.13 27.76
CA LEU A 75 -31.12 -0.85 28.84
C LEU A 75 -30.34 -0.34 30.06
N VAL A 76 -29.16 0.25 29.86
CA VAL A 76 -28.31 0.77 30.95
C VAL A 76 -28.99 1.91 31.72
N ARG A 77 -29.88 2.67 31.08
CA ARG A 77 -30.64 3.75 31.72
C ARG A 77 -31.89 3.25 32.45
N GLY A 78 -32.22 1.96 32.34
CA GLY A 78 -33.41 1.37 32.96
C GLY A 78 -34.71 1.62 32.17
N SER A 79 -34.61 1.93 30.88
CA SER A 79 -35.76 2.02 29.98
C SER A 79 -35.87 0.74 29.14
N ILE A 80 -37.09 0.36 28.76
CA ILE A 80 -37.31 -0.71 27.76
C ILE A 80 -37.04 -0.12 26.36
N PRO A 81 -36.05 -0.64 25.60
CA PRO A 81 -35.80 -0.22 24.22
C PRO A 81 -36.96 -0.62 23.30
N ILE A 82 -37.39 0.31 22.46
CA ILE A 82 -38.27 0.09 21.32
C ILE A 82 -37.39 0.04 20.08
N VAL A 83 -37.34 -1.14 19.45
CA VAL A 83 -36.48 -1.45 18.30
C VAL A 83 -37.32 -1.66 17.03
N ASN A 84 -36.67 -1.56 15.89
CA ASN A 84 -37.26 -1.87 14.59
C ASN A 84 -36.32 -2.84 13.86
N TRP A 85 -36.25 -4.06 14.40
CA TRP A 85 -35.35 -5.09 13.89
C TRP A 85 -36.15 -6.10 13.08
N ILE A 86 -35.72 -6.35 11.85
CA ILE A 86 -36.20 -7.53 11.11
C ILE A 86 -35.63 -8.81 11.78
N PRO A 87 -36.25 -10.00 11.58
CA PRO A 87 -35.78 -11.24 12.20
C PRO A 87 -34.28 -11.50 12.02
N GLU A 88 -33.73 -11.16 10.85
CA GLU A 88 -32.31 -11.35 10.51
C GLU A 88 -31.35 -10.35 11.20
N GLN A 89 -31.88 -9.36 11.93
CA GLN A 89 -31.12 -8.34 12.66
C GLN A 89 -31.10 -8.53 14.17
N VAL A 90 -31.93 -9.41 14.73
CA VAL A 90 -31.95 -9.63 16.17
C VAL A 90 -30.57 -10.16 16.58
N PRO A 91 -29.78 -9.42 17.37
CA PRO A 91 -28.47 -9.90 17.76
C PRO A 91 -28.59 -11.10 18.69
N ASP A 92 -27.75 -12.11 18.47
CA ASP A 92 -27.64 -13.30 19.33
C ASP A 92 -27.42 -12.90 20.82
N ASP A 93 -26.80 -11.75 21.06
CA ASP A 93 -26.46 -11.25 22.40
C ASP A 93 -27.50 -10.30 23.02
N ALA A 94 -28.62 -9.99 22.33
CA ALA A 94 -29.69 -9.20 22.95
C ALA A 94 -30.33 -10.02 24.08
N PRO A 95 -30.42 -9.48 25.31
CA PRO A 95 -31.04 -10.24 26.39
C PRO A 95 -32.51 -10.56 26.06
N PRO A 96 -32.98 -11.79 26.32
CA PRO A 96 -34.34 -12.18 25.97
C PRO A 96 -35.35 -11.33 26.74
N LYS A 97 -36.49 -11.03 26.10
CA LYS A 97 -37.57 -10.19 26.67
C LYS A 97 -37.06 -8.85 27.24
N SER A 98 -36.02 -8.25 26.66
CA SER A 98 -35.48 -6.96 27.12
C SER A 98 -35.92 -5.76 26.28
N TYR A 99 -36.63 -5.99 25.18
CA TYR A 99 -37.01 -4.95 24.21
C TYR A 99 -38.37 -5.21 23.60
N ILE A 100 -38.94 -4.17 23.00
CA ILE A 100 -40.20 -4.22 22.25
C ILE A 100 -39.87 -4.00 20.79
N ASN A 101 -40.13 -4.98 19.93
CA ASN A 101 -39.94 -4.83 18.49
C ASN A 101 -41.22 -4.35 17.83
N VAL A 102 -41.16 -3.27 17.06
CA VAL A 102 -42.36 -2.72 16.42
C VAL A 102 -42.98 -3.66 15.40
N HIS A 103 -42.21 -4.61 14.86
CA HIS A 103 -42.70 -5.63 13.92
C HIS A 103 -43.59 -6.71 14.57
N ASP A 104 -43.64 -6.76 15.91
CA ASP A 104 -44.51 -7.68 16.64
C ASP A 104 -45.98 -7.19 16.69
N PHE A 105 -46.22 -5.95 16.26
CA PHE A 105 -47.53 -5.30 16.31
C PHE A 105 -48.13 -5.16 14.92
N LYS A 106 -49.46 -5.33 14.83
CA LYS A 106 -50.19 -5.17 13.57
C LYS A 106 -50.24 -3.71 13.11
N SER A 107 -50.18 -2.76 14.03
CA SER A 107 -50.25 -1.32 13.75
C SER A 107 -49.52 -0.48 14.80
N MET A 108 -49.22 0.78 14.46
CA MET A 108 -48.70 1.76 15.44
C MET A 108 -49.68 2.03 16.59
N SER A 109 -50.99 1.90 16.34
CA SER A 109 -52.01 2.02 17.38
C SER A 109 -51.92 0.85 18.37
N ASP A 110 -51.69 -0.36 17.88
CA ASP A 110 -51.54 -1.54 18.75
C ASP A 110 -50.26 -1.47 19.58
N LEU A 111 -49.15 -1.01 18.99
CA LEU A 111 -47.94 -0.69 19.74
C LEU A 111 -48.21 0.35 20.83
N ALA A 112 -48.88 1.46 20.49
CA ALA A 112 -49.19 2.52 21.47
C ALA A 112 -50.07 2.02 22.62
N LYS A 113 -51.10 1.19 22.34
CA LYS A 113 -51.94 0.54 23.36
C LYS A 113 -51.11 -0.37 24.26
N TYR A 114 -50.15 -1.10 23.69
CA TYR A 114 -49.27 -1.97 24.47
C TYR A 114 -48.33 -1.19 25.38
N LEU A 115 -47.78 -0.05 24.90
CA LEU A 115 -46.97 0.84 25.74
C LEU A 115 -47.79 1.43 26.90
N ASP A 116 -49.04 1.84 26.65
CA ASP A 116 -49.98 2.32 27.69
C ASP A 116 -50.34 1.22 28.71
N TYR A 117 -50.53 -0.02 28.23
CA TYR A 117 -50.73 -1.18 29.11
C TYR A 117 -49.52 -1.41 30.03
N LEU A 118 -48.30 -1.39 29.48
CA LEU A 118 -47.07 -1.53 30.26
C LEU A 118 -46.84 -0.35 31.22
N ASP A 119 -47.23 0.86 30.84
CA ASP A 119 -47.13 2.03 31.72
C ASP A 119 -48.01 1.88 32.97
N LYS A 120 -49.16 1.21 32.84
CA LYS A 120 -50.14 0.99 33.91
C LYS A 120 -49.97 -0.35 34.66
N ASN A 121 -49.16 -1.27 34.13
CA ASN A 121 -48.93 -2.59 34.71
C ASN A 121 -47.46 -2.77 35.09
N ASP A 122 -47.13 -2.39 36.32
CA ASP A 122 -45.75 -2.49 36.83
C ASP A 122 -45.24 -3.94 36.90
N THR A 123 -46.12 -4.93 37.08
CA THR A 123 -45.70 -6.35 37.08
C THR A 123 -45.20 -6.77 35.70
N GLU A 124 -45.95 -6.47 34.64
CA GLU A 124 -45.51 -6.81 33.29
C GLU A 124 -44.32 -5.95 32.87
N TYR A 125 -44.31 -4.65 33.19
CA TYR A 125 -43.17 -3.77 32.93
C TYR A 125 -41.88 -4.30 33.57
N ASN A 126 -41.92 -4.66 34.86
CA ASN A 126 -40.75 -5.17 35.57
C ASN A 126 -40.27 -6.53 35.02
N SER A 127 -41.15 -7.32 34.40
CA SER A 127 -40.74 -8.59 33.76
C SER A 127 -39.78 -8.39 32.57
N TYR A 128 -39.76 -7.21 31.95
CA TYR A 128 -38.77 -6.86 30.91
C TYR A 128 -37.35 -6.65 31.45
N PHE A 129 -37.17 -6.69 32.77
CA PHE A 129 -35.88 -6.56 33.45
C PHE A 129 -35.43 -7.88 34.09
N ASP A 130 -36.21 -8.97 33.92
CA ASP A 130 -35.83 -10.29 34.44
C ASP A 130 -34.54 -10.84 33.81
N TRP A 131 -34.15 -10.32 32.64
CA TRP A 131 -32.87 -10.66 32.01
C TRP A 131 -31.66 -10.35 32.90
N HIS A 132 -31.76 -9.43 33.87
CA HIS A 132 -30.69 -9.18 34.85
C HIS A 132 -30.32 -10.42 35.68
N LYS A 133 -31.20 -11.43 35.76
CA LYS A 133 -30.92 -12.69 36.45
C LYS A 133 -29.90 -13.56 35.70
N THR A 134 -29.80 -13.39 34.39
CA THR A 134 -29.00 -14.26 33.50
C THR A 134 -27.97 -13.51 32.67
N HIS A 135 -28.14 -12.19 32.50
CA HIS A 135 -27.30 -11.34 31.67
C HIS A 135 -26.88 -10.10 32.45
N HIS A 136 -25.67 -9.63 32.19
CA HIS A 136 -25.17 -8.36 32.70
C HIS A 136 -24.58 -7.56 31.55
N ILE A 137 -24.84 -6.25 31.52
CA ILE A 137 -24.27 -5.37 30.50
C ILE A 137 -22.89 -4.91 31.01
N VAL A 138 -21.84 -5.26 30.28
CA VAL A 138 -20.49 -4.76 30.54
C VAL A 138 -20.38 -3.35 29.93
N HIS A 139 -20.76 -2.33 30.69
CA HIS A 139 -20.64 -0.94 30.28
C HIS A 139 -19.23 -0.40 30.59
N GLY A 140 -18.30 -0.59 29.65
CA GLY A 140 -16.96 0.01 29.66
C GLY A 140 -16.63 0.50 28.25
N PHE A 141 -15.86 1.58 28.12
CA PHE A 141 -15.44 2.17 26.84
C PHE A 141 -15.12 1.08 25.82
N THR A 142 -16.02 0.89 24.85
CA THR A 142 -16.07 -0.25 23.91
C THR A 142 -14.77 -0.43 23.13
N MET A 143 -14.00 0.64 22.99
CA MET A 143 -12.69 0.63 22.34
C MET A 143 -11.67 -0.27 23.04
N TRP A 144 -11.58 -0.25 24.38
CA TRP A 144 -10.55 -1.02 25.11
C TRP A 144 -10.81 -2.52 25.06
N ASN A 145 -12.08 -2.93 25.17
CA ASN A 145 -12.44 -4.35 25.05
C ASN A 145 -12.15 -4.88 23.64
N GLN A 146 -12.37 -4.07 22.59
CA GLN A 146 -12.00 -4.43 21.22
C GLN A 146 -10.50 -4.66 21.09
N PHE A 147 -9.67 -3.82 21.70
CA PHE A 147 -8.22 -4.03 21.74
C PHE A 147 -7.81 -5.25 22.58
N CYS A 148 -8.53 -5.57 23.65
CA CYS A 148 -8.32 -6.82 24.39
C CYS A 148 -8.65 -8.06 23.55
N TYR A 149 -9.73 -8.04 22.76
CA TYR A 149 -10.04 -9.14 21.83
C TYR A 149 -9.01 -9.27 20.73
N LEU A 150 -8.56 -8.14 20.17
CA LEU A 150 -7.46 -8.12 19.20
C LEU A 150 -6.19 -8.69 19.83
N CYS A 151 -5.82 -8.25 21.02
CA CYS A 151 -4.66 -8.77 21.76
C CYS A 151 -4.78 -10.29 21.95
N LYS A 152 -5.93 -10.78 22.43
CA LYS A 152 -6.20 -12.22 22.57
C LYS A 152 -6.08 -12.98 21.24
N ALA A 153 -6.59 -12.40 20.16
CA ALA A 153 -6.48 -13.00 18.82
C ALA A 153 -5.03 -13.03 18.33
N LEU A 154 -4.25 -11.98 18.57
CA LEU A 154 -2.83 -11.90 18.22
C LEU A 154 -1.99 -12.94 18.96
N HIS A 155 -2.38 -13.30 20.19
CA HIS A 155 -1.73 -14.38 20.95
C HIS A 155 -2.21 -15.79 20.57
N ASN A 156 -3.25 -15.93 19.74
CA ASN A 156 -3.78 -17.22 19.35
C ASN A 156 -3.17 -17.68 18.01
N GLN A 157 -2.11 -18.47 18.10
CA GLN A 157 -1.41 -19.05 16.94
C GLN A 157 -2.28 -20.02 16.11
N SER A 158 -3.46 -20.42 16.60
CA SER A 158 -4.40 -21.28 15.86
C SER A 158 -5.28 -20.48 14.89
N ILE A 159 -5.28 -19.15 14.97
CA ILE A 159 -6.01 -18.31 14.00
C ILE A 159 -5.16 -18.24 12.72
N PRO A 160 -5.64 -18.77 11.59
CA PRO A 160 -4.88 -18.74 10.34
C PRO A 160 -4.72 -17.30 9.86
N ALA A 161 -3.63 -17.00 9.17
CA ALA A 161 -3.46 -15.74 8.47
C ALA A 161 -4.59 -15.56 7.44
N GLN A 162 -5.30 -14.43 7.51
CA GLN A 162 -6.46 -14.13 6.66
C GLN A 162 -6.20 -12.85 5.86
N VAL A 163 -6.64 -12.85 4.61
CA VAL A 163 -6.75 -11.65 3.77
C VAL A 163 -8.25 -11.37 3.59
N VAL A 164 -8.69 -10.18 3.99
CA VAL A 164 -10.08 -9.76 3.84
C VAL A 164 -10.21 -8.93 2.57
N ASP A 165 -11.04 -9.38 1.63
CA ASP A 165 -11.52 -8.55 0.53
C ASP A 165 -12.56 -7.59 1.12
N TYR A 166 -12.09 -6.43 1.57
CA TYR A 166 -12.95 -5.44 2.23
C TYR A 166 -14.12 -4.98 1.33
N PRO A 167 -13.92 -4.67 0.03
CA PRO A 167 -15.02 -4.39 -0.87
C PRO A 167 -16.06 -5.51 -0.97
N ALA A 168 -15.64 -6.77 -1.15
CA ALA A 168 -16.58 -7.89 -1.24
C ALA A 168 -17.30 -8.15 0.09
N TRP A 169 -16.56 -8.12 1.20
CA TRP A 169 -17.11 -8.27 2.54
C TRP A 169 -18.15 -7.18 2.87
N TYR A 170 -17.88 -5.94 2.46
CA TYR A 170 -18.81 -4.83 2.67
C TYR A 170 -20.00 -4.87 1.69
N ALA A 171 -19.83 -5.45 0.51
CA ALA A 171 -20.91 -5.60 -0.48
C ALA A 171 -21.97 -6.65 -0.08
N ASP A 172 -21.62 -7.61 0.78
CA ASP A 172 -22.55 -8.58 1.36
C ASP A 172 -23.45 -7.98 2.46
N ASP A 173 -23.19 -6.73 2.88
CA ASP A 173 -24.03 -6.07 3.88
C ASP A 173 -25.37 -5.66 3.25
N THR A 174 -26.47 -6.04 3.90
CA THR A 174 -27.83 -5.86 3.38
C THR A 174 -28.59 -4.87 4.25
N CYS A 175 -28.91 -3.72 3.66
CA CYS A 175 -29.73 -2.69 4.28
C CYS A 175 -31.12 -2.65 3.64
N ARG A 176 -32.17 -2.57 4.45
CA ARG A 176 -33.56 -2.40 4.02
C ARG A 176 -34.07 -0.99 4.35
N GLN A 177 -35.17 -0.59 3.71
CA GLN A 177 -35.94 0.59 4.10
C GLN A 177 -36.75 0.31 5.38
N TRP A 178 -37.09 1.34 6.15
CA TRP A 178 -37.94 1.22 7.34
C TRP A 178 -39.39 1.13 6.87
N THR A 179 -39.92 -0.09 6.74
CA THR A 179 -41.29 -0.32 6.29
C THR A 179 -42.30 -0.13 7.43
N LEU A 180 -43.48 0.37 7.10
CA LEU A 180 -44.57 0.55 8.07
C LEU A 180 -45.29 -0.78 8.34
N PRO A 181 -45.94 -0.97 9.51
CA PRO A 181 -46.64 -2.22 9.84
C PRO A 181 -47.66 -2.69 8.79
N ASN A 182 -48.30 -1.76 8.08
CA ASN A 182 -49.29 -2.07 7.05
C ASN A 182 -48.67 -2.61 5.73
N GLU A 183 -47.34 -2.58 5.59
CA GLU A 183 -46.60 -3.19 4.46
C GLU A 183 -46.01 -4.57 4.84
N ILE A 184 -46.02 -4.94 6.13
CA ILE A 184 -45.49 -6.22 6.65
C ILE A 184 -46.28 -7.43 6.09
N THR A 185 -47.56 -7.25 5.75
CA THR A 185 -48.38 -8.34 5.17
C THR A 185 -47.84 -8.83 3.82
N ARG A 186 -47.13 -7.99 3.06
CA ARG A 186 -46.45 -8.40 1.81
C ARG A 186 -45.12 -9.11 2.09
N LEU A 187 -44.32 -8.62 3.04
CA LEU A 187 -43.01 -9.22 3.38
C LEU A 187 -43.12 -10.60 4.05
N LYS A 188 -44.17 -10.87 4.82
CA LYS A 188 -44.38 -12.22 5.39
C LYS A 188 -44.69 -13.29 4.33
N GLN A 189 -45.18 -12.89 3.15
CA GLN A 189 -45.36 -13.81 2.01
C GLN A 189 -44.03 -14.12 1.31
N ASP A 190 -43.12 -13.14 1.23
CA ASP A 190 -41.82 -13.29 0.56
C ASP A 190 -40.78 -14.07 1.39
N VAL A 191 -40.84 -13.99 2.73
CA VAL A 191 -39.95 -14.75 3.62
C VAL A 191 -40.31 -16.24 3.67
N ALA A 192 -41.60 -16.59 3.56
CA ALA A 192 -42.06 -17.98 3.51
C ALA A 192 -41.55 -18.73 2.26
N THR A 193 -41.18 -18.02 1.20
CA THR A 193 -40.54 -18.58 0.00
C THR A 193 -39.02 -18.72 0.10
N TYR A 194 -38.37 -18.06 1.07
CA TYR A 194 -36.91 -18.08 1.25
C TYR A 194 -36.44 -19.22 2.18
N ASP A 195 -37.23 -19.57 3.20
CA ASP A 195 -36.91 -20.63 4.17
C ASP A 195 -36.91 -22.05 3.57
N SER A 196 -37.35 -22.24 2.32
CA SER A 196 -37.28 -23.55 1.64
C SER A 196 -35.93 -23.86 0.98
N GLN A 197 -34.90 -23.01 1.10
CA GLN A 197 -33.65 -23.21 0.35
C GLN A 197 -32.32 -23.16 1.14
N HIS A 198 -32.29 -22.79 2.42
CA HIS A 198 -31.00 -22.69 3.15
C HIS A 198 -31.07 -23.28 4.56
N ASP A 199 -30.94 -24.61 4.65
CA ASP A 199 -30.50 -25.28 5.87
C ASP A 199 -29.20 -26.04 5.60
N ASN A 200 -28.09 -25.45 6.02
CA ASN A 200 -26.88 -26.17 6.45
C ASN A 200 -25.79 -25.16 6.84
N LYS A 201 -25.56 -25.01 8.16
CA LYS A 201 -24.21 -25.00 8.75
C LYS A 201 -24.30 -24.97 10.28
N LYS A 202 -24.17 -26.15 10.87
CA LYS A 202 -23.71 -26.34 12.25
C LYS A 202 -22.23 -25.96 12.33
N ASN A 203 -21.89 -25.10 13.30
CA ASN A 203 -20.73 -25.22 14.19
C ASN A 203 -20.73 -24.00 15.13
N LYS A 204 -21.38 -24.15 16.29
CA LYS A 204 -21.27 -23.22 17.43
C LYS A 204 -20.54 -23.96 18.55
N GLU A 205 -19.23 -23.75 18.65
CA GLU A 205 -18.52 -23.85 19.93
C GLU A 205 -17.98 -22.46 20.28
N LEU A 206 -18.78 -21.72 21.06
CA LEU A 206 -18.37 -20.46 21.67
C LEU A 206 -17.76 -20.78 23.04
N PHE A 207 -16.45 -20.58 23.13
CA PHE A 207 -15.64 -20.79 24.32
C PHE A 207 -16.05 -19.82 25.46
N PHE A 208 -16.51 -20.37 26.58
CA PHE A 208 -16.72 -19.63 27.84
C PHE A 208 -15.40 -19.32 28.55
N VAL A 209 -15.33 -18.14 29.18
CA VAL A 209 -14.16 -17.65 29.93
C VAL A 209 -14.14 -18.26 31.34
N ARG A 210 -12.98 -18.79 31.76
CA ARG A 210 -12.56 -18.90 33.17
C ARG A 210 -11.45 -17.89 33.46
N THR A 211 -11.38 -17.54 34.73
CA THR A 211 -10.84 -16.33 35.36
C THR A 211 -9.37 -15.99 35.09
N LEU A 212 -9.13 -14.67 35.04
CA LEU A 212 -7.85 -13.98 35.03
C LEU A 212 -7.10 -14.16 36.35
N SER A 213 -5.95 -14.83 36.30
CA SER A 213 -4.81 -14.46 37.13
C SER A 213 -3.54 -14.73 36.34
N GLU A 214 -2.59 -13.80 36.46
CA GLU A 214 -1.21 -13.89 35.99
C GLU A 214 -0.99 -13.58 34.50
N HIS A 215 -0.45 -12.39 34.22
CA HIS A 215 0.94 -12.24 33.75
C HIS A 215 1.19 -10.79 33.27
N GLN A 216 1.74 -9.98 34.18
CA GLN A 216 2.59 -8.85 33.82
C GLN A 216 3.96 -9.42 33.44
N SER A 217 4.29 -9.41 32.15
CA SER A 217 5.66 -9.46 31.60
C SER A 217 5.57 -10.04 30.20
N MET A 218 5.53 -9.19 29.16
CA MET A 218 6.11 -9.46 27.83
C MET A 218 5.73 -8.35 26.85
N CYS A 219 6.45 -7.23 26.95
CA CYS A 219 6.59 -6.28 25.86
C CYS A 219 8.07 -5.94 25.75
N SER A 220 8.85 -6.85 25.17
CA SER A 220 10.16 -6.52 24.62
C SER A 220 9.93 -5.85 23.28
N THR A 221 10.41 -4.62 23.14
CA THR A 221 10.40 -3.82 21.91
C THR A 221 10.98 -4.58 20.71
N PRO A 222 10.39 -4.52 19.50
CA PRO A 222 10.98 -5.13 18.32
C PRO A 222 12.29 -4.44 17.92
N PHE A 223 13.20 -5.27 17.43
CA PHE A 223 14.53 -4.96 16.90
C PHE A 223 14.58 -3.69 16.02
N HIS A 224 15.48 -2.77 16.35
CA HIS A 224 15.84 -1.62 15.51
C HIS A 224 16.62 -2.08 14.26
N GLY A 225 15.89 -2.37 13.18
CA GLY A 225 16.42 -2.32 11.82
C GLY A 225 16.29 -0.91 11.25
N SER A 226 17.34 -0.39 10.62
CA SER A 226 17.53 1.01 10.20
C SER A 226 16.61 1.55 9.09
N ASN A 227 15.56 0.81 8.70
CA ASN A 227 14.59 1.23 7.68
C ASN A 227 13.21 1.40 8.31
N HIS A 228 12.84 2.64 8.66
CA HIS A 228 11.57 2.97 9.32
C HIS A 228 10.32 2.74 8.46
N HIS A 229 10.48 2.30 7.21
CA HIS A 229 9.36 2.01 6.30
C HIS A 229 9.00 0.53 6.22
N VAL A 230 9.80 -0.35 6.81
CA VAL A 230 9.64 -1.80 6.67
C VAL A 230 9.23 -2.41 8.01
N TYR A 231 8.18 -3.21 7.97
CA TYR A 231 7.63 -3.89 9.13
C TYR A 231 7.85 -5.38 8.96
N TYR A 232 8.57 -5.98 9.90
CA TYR A 232 8.94 -7.40 9.89
C TYR A 232 8.00 -8.22 10.78
N PHE A 233 7.85 -9.49 10.43
CA PHE A 233 7.07 -10.46 11.19
C PHE A 233 7.90 -11.72 11.44
N ASP A 234 7.60 -12.45 12.51
CA ASP A 234 8.33 -13.67 12.90
C ASP A 234 8.14 -14.84 11.92
N GLN A 235 7.13 -14.76 11.05
CA GLN A 235 6.85 -15.74 10.01
C GLN A 235 7.75 -15.51 8.78
N ASN A 236 7.81 -16.47 7.85
CA ASN A 236 8.44 -16.29 6.54
C ASN A 236 7.46 -16.59 5.40
N HIS A 237 7.66 -15.95 4.24
CA HIS A 237 6.90 -16.27 3.01
C HIS A 237 7.51 -17.48 2.25
N TYR A 238 8.28 -18.32 2.95
CA TYR A 238 9.08 -19.35 2.31
C TYR A 238 8.25 -20.60 1.98
N VAL A 239 8.57 -21.21 0.84
CA VAL A 239 8.03 -22.51 0.42
C VAL A 239 9.19 -23.33 -0.10
N ASN A 240 9.38 -24.55 0.40
CA ASN A 240 10.48 -25.38 -0.11
C ASN A 240 10.17 -25.87 -1.53
N LYS A 241 10.82 -25.28 -2.54
CA LYS A 241 10.70 -25.63 -3.96
C LYS A 241 12.05 -25.52 -4.64
N SER A 242 12.38 -26.50 -5.50
CA SER A 242 13.60 -26.47 -6.31
C SER A 242 13.59 -25.38 -7.38
N GLU A 243 12.40 -24.93 -7.81
CA GLU A 243 12.21 -23.83 -8.74
C GLU A 243 11.09 -22.91 -8.24
N LYS A 244 11.35 -21.61 -8.24
CA LYS A 244 10.38 -20.58 -7.84
C LYS A 244 9.78 -19.91 -9.06
N ARG A 245 8.50 -19.55 -9.02
CA ARG A 245 7.82 -18.87 -10.13
C ARG A 245 7.56 -17.40 -9.83
N ILE A 246 7.94 -16.54 -10.77
CA ILE A 246 7.74 -15.10 -10.72
C ILE A 246 6.67 -14.72 -11.76
N LEU A 247 5.58 -14.11 -11.31
CA LEU A 247 4.54 -13.55 -12.18
C LEU A 247 4.75 -12.04 -12.33
N LEU A 248 4.90 -11.57 -13.56
CA LEU A 248 4.95 -10.14 -13.89
C LEU A 248 3.50 -9.66 -14.12
N TRP A 249 2.94 -8.93 -13.14
CA TRP A 249 1.52 -8.56 -13.18
C TRP A 249 1.22 -7.40 -14.12
N THR A 250 2.08 -6.38 -14.10
CA THR A 250 1.93 -5.17 -14.92
C THR A 250 2.83 -5.25 -16.15
N ARG A 251 2.67 -4.29 -17.06
CA ARG A 251 3.65 -4.02 -18.11
C ARG A 251 4.88 -3.29 -17.53
N TYR A 252 5.85 -2.99 -18.38
CA TYR A 252 7.01 -2.16 -18.05
C TYR A 252 7.13 -1.02 -19.07
N PHE A 253 6.74 0.19 -18.66
CA PHE A 253 6.62 1.37 -19.52
C PHE A 253 5.85 1.07 -20.81
N TYR A 254 4.65 0.52 -20.68
CA TYR A 254 3.79 0.11 -21.80
C TYR A 254 4.30 -1.08 -22.65
N ASP A 255 5.54 -1.56 -22.47
CA ASP A 255 6.12 -2.71 -23.19
C ASP A 255 5.77 -4.05 -22.49
N ALA A 256 5.47 -5.07 -23.29
CA ALA A 256 5.22 -6.44 -22.83
C ALA A 256 6.51 -7.30 -22.79
N ASN A 257 7.60 -6.84 -23.40
CA ASN A 257 8.80 -7.66 -23.61
C ASN A 257 9.73 -7.80 -22.41
N TRP A 258 9.41 -7.23 -21.24
CA TRP A 258 10.27 -7.38 -20.07
C TRP A 258 10.36 -8.84 -19.58
N GLU A 259 9.39 -9.70 -19.89
CA GLU A 259 9.50 -11.14 -19.62
C GLU A 259 10.75 -11.75 -20.28
N ARG A 260 11.04 -11.38 -21.54
CA ARG A 260 12.24 -11.85 -22.24
C ARG A 260 13.53 -11.37 -21.56
N SER A 261 13.55 -10.11 -21.13
CA SER A 261 14.70 -9.52 -20.43
C SER A 261 14.95 -10.20 -19.08
N VAL A 262 13.88 -10.46 -18.31
CA VAL A 262 13.98 -11.19 -17.04
C VAL A 262 14.39 -12.64 -17.27
N LYS A 263 13.82 -13.35 -18.26
CA LYS A 263 14.23 -14.71 -18.64
C LYS A 263 15.73 -14.78 -18.95
N ARG A 264 16.26 -13.82 -19.71
CA ARG A 264 17.70 -13.76 -20.03
C ARG A 264 18.55 -13.70 -18.75
N VAL A 265 18.16 -12.89 -17.77
CA VAL A 265 18.91 -12.76 -16.51
C VAL A 265 18.78 -14.00 -15.63
N LEU A 266 17.59 -14.60 -15.55
CA LEU A 266 17.37 -15.82 -14.77
C LEU A 266 18.05 -17.05 -15.37
N ASN A 267 18.18 -17.11 -16.70
CA ASN A 267 18.89 -18.19 -17.42
C ASN A 267 20.40 -17.97 -17.54
N ALA A 268 20.90 -16.77 -17.24
CA ALA A 268 22.33 -16.53 -17.03
C ALA A 268 22.80 -17.33 -15.79
N PRO A 269 24.11 -17.41 -15.47
CA PRO A 269 24.56 -18.11 -14.25
C PRO A 269 24.07 -17.40 -12.97
N CYS A 270 22.80 -17.65 -12.62
CA CYS A 270 22.18 -17.34 -11.35
C CYS A 270 22.28 -18.57 -10.46
N SER A 271 22.59 -18.40 -9.17
CA SER A 271 22.82 -19.52 -8.27
C SER A 271 21.58 -20.34 -7.93
N HIS A 272 20.38 -19.83 -8.25
CA HIS A 272 19.11 -20.46 -7.93
C HIS A 272 18.19 -20.46 -9.15
N LYS A 273 17.29 -21.44 -9.22
CA LYS A 273 16.39 -21.63 -10.35
C LYS A 273 15.07 -20.88 -10.13
N CYS A 274 14.74 -19.97 -11.03
CA CYS A 274 13.43 -19.33 -11.09
C CYS A 274 12.90 -19.27 -12.52
N SER A 275 11.59 -19.43 -12.68
CA SER A 275 10.88 -19.16 -13.92
C SER A 275 10.13 -17.83 -13.83
N VAL A 276 9.89 -17.20 -14.98
CA VAL A 276 9.11 -15.97 -15.08
C VAL A 276 8.06 -16.09 -16.17
N THR A 277 6.87 -15.54 -15.92
CA THR A 277 5.74 -15.52 -16.84
C THR A 277 4.95 -14.22 -16.71
N THR A 278 4.25 -13.82 -17.77
CA THR A 278 3.23 -12.76 -17.76
C THR A 278 1.80 -13.32 -17.78
N ASP A 279 1.64 -14.65 -17.84
CA ASP A 279 0.34 -15.32 -17.82
C ASP A 279 -0.31 -15.22 -16.44
N LYS A 280 -1.29 -14.31 -16.32
CA LYS A 280 -2.01 -14.05 -15.07
C LYS A 280 -2.82 -15.25 -14.58
N SER A 281 -3.11 -16.25 -15.44
CA SER A 281 -3.83 -17.46 -15.03
C SER A 281 -3.00 -18.32 -14.06
N THR A 282 -1.67 -18.23 -14.11
CA THR A 282 -0.77 -19.00 -13.24
C THR A 282 -0.59 -18.39 -11.85
N ILE A 283 -1.43 -17.42 -11.47
CA ILE A 283 -1.28 -16.68 -10.21
C ILE A 283 -1.24 -17.59 -8.98
N ARG A 284 -1.97 -18.72 -8.98
CA ARG A 284 -1.97 -19.65 -7.85
C ARG A 284 -0.66 -20.42 -7.67
N GLU A 285 0.16 -20.48 -8.71
CA GLU A 285 1.45 -21.18 -8.71
C GLU A 285 2.64 -20.25 -8.50
N ALA A 286 2.43 -18.93 -8.58
CA ALA A 286 3.47 -17.93 -8.43
C ALA A 286 3.93 -17.83 -6.96
N ASP A 287 5.24 -17.77 -6.73
CA ASP A 287 5.82 -17.49 -5.42
C ASP A 287 6.03 -15.98 -5.22
N ALA A 288 6.26 -15.24 -6.31
CA ALA A 288 6.32 -13.79 -6.31
C ALA A 288 5.43 -13.18 -7.40
N ILE A 289 4.80 -12.06 -7.10
CA ILE A 289 4.05 -11.23 -8.05
C ILE A 289 4.70 -9.86 -8.10
N VAL A 290 5.21 -9.47 -9.27
CA VAL A 290 5.95 -8.23 -9.48
C VAL A 290 5.08 -7.19 -10.15
N PHE A 291 5.08 -5.99 -9.59
CA PHE A 291 4.32 -4.85 -10.06
C PHE A 291 5.26 -3.71 -10.37
N HIS A 292 5.28 -3.25 -11.60
CA HIS A 292 6.00 -2.04 -11.96
C HIS A 292 5.19 -0.80 -11.54
N LEU A 293 5.76 0.02 -10.67
CA LEU A 293 5.12 1.20 -10.08
C LEU A 293 4.48 2.11 -11.13
N LEU A 294 5.17 2.33 -12.25
CA LEU A 294 4.71 3.22 -13.31
C LEU A 294 3.71 2.58 -14.28
N ASP A 295 3.33 1.33 -14.07
CA ASP A 295 2.23 0.70 -14.82
C ASP A 295 1.07 0.31 -13.89
N LEU A 296 1.08 0.79 -12.64
CA LEU A 296 -0.04 0.65 -11.70
C LEU A 296 -1.07 1.77 -11.91
N TYR A 297 -1.88 1.63 -12.95
CA TYR A 297 -2.98 2.56 -13.22
C TYR A 297 -4.20 2.27 -12.37
N ILE A 298 -5.08 3.27 -12.19
CA ILE A 298 -6.35 3.10 -11.47
C ILE A 298 -7.28 2.06 -12.12
N TRP A 299 -7.12 1.81 -13.42
CA TRP A 299 -7.89 0.84 -14.20
C TRP A 299 -7.21 -0.53 -14.30
N GLU A 300 -5.95 -0.68 -13.86
CA GLU A 300 -5.35 -2.00 -13.74
C GLU A 300 -6.04 -2.75 -12.61
N ARG A 301 -6.65 -3.90 -12.93
CA ARG A 301 -7.33 -4.71 -11.92
C ARG A 301 -6.26 -5.34 -11.02
N PRO A 302 -6.33 -5.14 -9.70
CA PRO A 302 -5.45 -5.85 -8.78
C PRO A 302 -5.73 -7.35 -8.87
N PRO A 303 -4.73 -8.19 -8.58
CA PRO A 303 -4.98 -9.61 -8.49
C PRO A 303 -5.99 -9.92 -7.39
N GLN A 304 -7.02 -10.69 -7.74
CA GLN A 304 -8.09 -11.11 -6.82
C GLN A 304 -7.65 -12.28 -5.91
N TYR A 305 -6.44 -12.80 -6.11
CA TYR A 305 -5.88 -13.91 -5.33
C TYR A 305 -4.55 -13.50 -4.74
N ARG A 306 -4.37 -13.80 -3.45
CA ARG A 306 -3.09 -13.68 -2.74
C ARG A 306 -2.98 -14.79 -1.71
N ALA A 307 -2.10 -15.75 -1.92
CA ALA A 307 -1.81 -16.76 -0.91
C ALA A 307 -0.85 -16.21 0.16
N PRO A 308 -0.88 -16.70 1.41
CA PRO A 308 0.01 -16.24 2.49
C PRO A 308 1.52 -16.38 2.18
N HIS A 309 1.90 -17.36 1.36
CA HIS A 309 3.27 -17.58 0.94
C HIS A 309 3.71 -16.70 -0.23
N GLN A 310 2.79 -15.99 -0.89
CA GLN A 310 3.12 -15.16 -2.03
C GLN A 310 3.72 -13.83 -1.61
N VAL A 311 4.83 -13.48 -2.25
CA VAL A 311 5.49 -12.19 -2.06
C VAL A 311 5.04 -11.24 -3.16
N TRP A 312 4.39 -10.14 -2.79
CA TRP A 312 4.11 -9.05 -3.71
C TRP A 312 5.29 -8.08 -3.73
N VAL A 313 5.84 -7.82 -4.90
CA VAL A 313 7.07 -7.03 -5.09
C VAL A 313 6.77 -5.76 -5.88
N LEU A 314 7.04 -4.60 -5.30
CA LEU A 314 6.96 -3.32 -6.01
C LEU A 314 8.30 -3.02 -6.69
N HIS A 315 8.30 -3.00 -8.02
CA HIS A 315 9.46 -2.65 -8.84
C HIS A 315 9.39 -1.20 -9.31
N ASN A 316 10.46 -0.43 -9.09
CA ASN A 316 10.59 0.92 -9.63
C ASN A 316 12.05 1.31 -9.82
N ASN A 317 12.39 1.83 -11.00
CA ASN A 317 13.72 2.37 -11.29
C ASN A 317 13.68 3.83 -11.78
N GLU A 318 12.55 4.53 -11.68
CA GLU A 318 12.48 5.96 -11.97
C GLU A 318 12.62 6.82 -10.73
N PRO A 319 13.29 7.98 -10.84
CA PRO A 319 13.45 8.88 -9.72
C PRO A 319 12.14 9.64 -9.44
N PRO A 320 12.00 10.23 -8.24
CA PRO A 320 10.77 10.86 -7.76
C PRO A 320 10.11 11.81 -8.76
N PRO A 321 10.83 12.73 -9.45
CA PRO A 321 10.20 13.63 -10.42
C PRO A 321 9.34 12.89 -11.43
N HIS A 322 9.85 11.79 -11.98
CA HIS A 322 9.17 10.96 -12.96
C HIS A 322 8.05 10.10 -12.38
N GLN A 323 7.98 9.93 -11.05
CA GLN A 323 6.87 9.25 -10.37
C GLN A 323 5.66 10.17 -10.24
N TYR A 324 5.86 11.42 -9.79
CA TYR A 324 4.77 12.35 -9.49
C TYR A 324 4.09 12.96 -10.73
N TYR A 325 4.82 13.16 -11.84
CA TYR A 325 4.25 13.66 -13.10
C TYR A 325 3.12 12.77 -13.65
N THR A 326 2.99 11.55 -13.15
CA THR A 326 2.02 10.58 -13.67
C THR A 326 0.64 10.69 -13.02
N GLY A 327 0.47 11.50 -11.96
CA GLY A 327 -0.82 11.70 -11.30
C GLY A 327 -1.45 10.39 -10.78
N ARG A 328 -0.65 9.34 -10.62
CA ARG A 328 -1.12 7.98 -10.34
C ARG A 328 -1.45 7.85 -8.85
N SER A 329 -2.72 8.11 -8.53
CA SER A 329 -3.28 7.66 -7.26
C SER A 329 -3.31 6.14 -7.27
N LEU A 330 -2.30 5.52 -6.67
CA LEU A 330 -2.23 4.07 -6.56
C LEU A 330 -3.42 3.59 -5.73
N VAL A 331 -4.28 2.77 -6.35
CA VAL A 331 -5.49 2.16 -5.73
C VAL A 331 -5.11 1.16 -4.63
N TYR A 332 -3.82 0.80 -4.54
CA TYR A 332 -3.31 -0.13 -3.56
C TYR A 332 -3.14 0.52 -2.19
N SER A 333 -3.62 -0.19 -1.16
CA SER A 333 -3.37 0.16 0.25
C SER A 333 -1.88 0.36 0.51
N ARG A 334 -1.55 1.30 1.39
CA ARG A 334 -0.18 1.66 1.80
C ARG A 334 0.74 0.47 2.09
N PHE A 335 0.19 -0.65 2.55
CA PHE A 335 0.91 -1.87 2.96
C PHE A 335 0.69 -3.05 2.01
N ALA A 336 0.38 -2.81 0.73
CA ALA A 336 0.08 -3.89 -0.21
C ALA A 336 1.29 -4.77 -0.55
N PHE A 337 2.50 -4.21 -0.54
CA PHE A 337 3.70 -4.89 -1.04
C PHE A 337 4.56 -5.43 0.10
N ASN A 338 5.09 -6.64 -0.09
CA ASN A 338 6.02 -7.26 0.82
C ASN A 338 7.44 -6.74 0.59
N TRP A 339 7.89 -6.77 -0.67
CA TRP A 339 9.26 -6.41 -1.02
C TRP A 339 9.31 -5.23 -1.99
N THR A 340 10.41 -4.49 -1.98
CA THR A 340 10.73 -3.48 -2.99
C THR A 340 11.92 -3.93 -3.84
N LEU A 341 11.84 -3.70 -5.15
CA LEU A 341 12.90 -3.96 -6.13
C LEU A 341 13.26 -2.64 -6.82
N SER A 342 14.41 -2.04 -6.48
CA SER A 342 14.72 -0.67 -6.95
C SER A 342 16.22 -0.34 -6.90
N TYR A 343 16.66 0.72 -7.58
CA TYR A 343 18.02 1.27 -7.43
C TYR A 343 18.35 1.73 -6.00
N ARG A 344 17.32 2.10 -5.22
CA ARG A 344 17.45 2.59 -3.85
C ARG A 344 18.20 1.60 -2.95
N ARG A 345 19.08 2.11 -2.09
CA ARG A 345 19.93 1.26 -1.23
C ARG A 345 19.16 0.56 -0.12
N ASP A 346 18.03 1.12 0.28
CA ASP A 346 17.14 0.64 1.33
C ASP A 346 15.97 -0.19 0.78
N SER A 347 15.97 -0.52 -0.52
CA SER A 347 15.02 -1.49 -1.07
C SER A 347 15.31 -2.91 -0.59
N THR A 348 14.28 -3.75 -0.43
CA THR A 348 14.47 -5.17 -0.08
C THR A 348 15.45 -5.88 -1.01
N ILE A 349 15.26 -5.69 -2.32
CA ILE A 349 16.13 -6.22 -3.37
C ILE A 349 16.66 -5.04 -4.18
N ARG A 350 17.96 -4.85 -4.14
CA ARG A 350 18.61 -3.77 -4.87
C ARG A 350 18.68 -4.10 -6.37
N CYS A 351 18.22 -3.21 -7.24
CA CYS A 351 18.13 -3.40 -8.70
C CYS A 351 18.55 -2.13 -9.48
N PRO A 352 19.79 -1.62 -9.31
CA PRO A 352 20.26 -0.44 -10.03
C PRO A 352 20.47 -0.73 -11.52
N TYR A 353 20.60 0.31 -12.34
CA TYR A 353 20.82 0.18 -13.78
C TYR A 353 22.14 -0.48 -14.19
N GLY A 354 23.08 -0.57 -13.25
CA GLY A 354 24.34 -1.26 -13.42
C GLY A 354 25.05 -1.40 -12.10
N ARG A 355 26.12 -2.19 -12.11
CA ARG A 355 26.94 -2.50 -10.93
C ARG A 355 28.38 -2.71 -11.33
N SER A 356 29.28 -2.57 -10.37
CA SER A 356 30.63 -3.13 -10.48
C SER A 356 30.96 -4.06 -9.32
N TRP A 357 31.88 -4.99 -9.55
CA TRP A 357 32.43 -5.83 -8.51
C TRP A 357 33.94 -6.00 -8.71
N ARG A 358 34.65 -6.25 -7.61
CA ARG A 358 36.07 -6.59 -7.67
C ARG A 358 36.24 -7.97 -8.28
N LYS A 359 37.20 -8.11 -9.18
CA LYS A 359 37.62 -9.40 -9.73
C LYS A 359 38.18 -10.26 -8.59
N ALA A 360 37.90 -11.56 -8.62
CA ALA A 360 38.55 -12.51 -7.72
C ALA A 360 40.06 -12.47 -8.00
N LYS A 361 40.89 -12.58 -6.95
CA LYS A 361 42.34 -12.76 -7.10
C LYS A 361 42.58 -14.15 -7.69
N THR A 362 42.54 -14.30 -9.00
CA THR A 362 43.05 -15.48 -9.68
C THR A 362 44.57 -15.40 -9.77
N ALA A 363 45.22 -16.56 -9.85
CA ALA A 363 46.67 -16.65 -10.03
C ALA A 363 47.13 -15.75 -11.19
N GLU A 364 48.27 -15.10 -10.99
CA GLU A 364 48.87 -14.00 -11.76
C GLU A 364 48.72 -14.12 -13.29
N GLU A 365 47.59 -13.67 -13.84
CA GLU A 365 47.56 -13.26 -15.25
C GLU A 365 48.31 -11.92 -15.34
N LYS A 366 49.45 -11.92 -16.04
CA LYS A 366 50.16 -10.66 -16.35
C LYS A 366 49.16 -9.70 -17.00
N PRO A 367 48.90 -8.52 -16.41
CA PRO A 367 47.94 -7.60 -16.97
C PRO A 367 48.39 -7.20 -18.38
N ARG A 368 47.63 -7.64 -19.39
CA ARG A 368 47.88 -7.24 -20.77
C ARG A 368 47.65 -5.73 -20.85
N TYR A 369 48.68 -4.99 -21.29
CA TYR A 369 48.51 -3.57 -21.56
C TYR A 369 47.46 -3.42 -22.67
N GLU A 370 46.39 -2.70 -22.36
CA GLU A 370 45.31 -2.39 -23.30
C GLU A 370 45.28 -0.87 -23.46
N ASN A 371 45.38 -0.39 -24.71
CA ASN A 371 45.26 1.02 -25.03
C ASN A 371 43.78 1.38 -25.26
N PHE A 372 43.14 1.95 -24.24
CA PHE A 372 41.75 2.39 -24.30
C PHE A 372 41.55 3.65 -25.16
N ALA A 373 42.62 4.38 -25.49
CA ALA A 373 42.60 5.51 -26.42
C ALA A 373 42.59 5.08 -27.89
N GLU A 374 42.90 3.80 -28.18
CA GLU A 374 42.91 3.29 -29.55
C GLU A 374 41.53 3.41 -30.21
N GLY A 375 41.51 3.97 -31.42
CA GLY A 375 40.28 4.23 -32.18
C GLY A 375 39.44 5.40 -31.65
N LYS A 376 39.91 6.15 -30.64
CA LYS A 376 39.22 7.33 -30.11
C LYS A 376 39.58 8.59 -30.91
N THR A 377 38.81 8.87 -31.95
CA THR A 377 39.02 10.00 -32.88
C THR A 377 38.21 11.25 -32.55
N LYS A 378 37.22 11.15 -31.66
CA LYS A 378 36.33 12.25 -31.29
C LYS A 378 36.44 12.59 -29.81
N MET A 379 36.14 13.84 -29.45
CA MET A 379 36.35 14.33 -28.10
C MET A 379 35.18 13.96 -27.17
N THR A 380 34.06 14.69 -27.23
CA THR A 380 32.95 14.53 -26.29
C THR A 380 31.63 14.34 -27.04
N TYR A 381 30.75 13.46 -26.52
CA TYR A 381 29.36 13.39 -26.97
C TYR A 381 28.39 13.49 -25.80
N GLY A 382 27.14 13.85 -26.09
CA GLY A 382 26.00 13.63 -25.21
C GLY A 382 24.82 13.03 -25.98
N VAL A 383 23.98 12.22 -25.32
CA VAL A 383 22.73 11.71 -25.90
C VAL A 383 21.56 12.19 -25.03
N ILE A 384 20.84 13.21 -25.48
CA ILE A 384 19.78 13.86 -24.69
C ILE A 384 18.50 13.93 -25.52
N SER A 385 17.45 13.25 -25.04
CA SER A 385 16.13 13.25 -25.69
C SER A 385 15.02 13.88 -24.84
N ASN A 386 15.26 14.08 -23.54
CA ASN A 386 14.40 14.89 -22.68
C ASN A 386 15.06 16.26 -22.49
N CYS A 387 14.47 17.30 -23.07
CA CYS A 387 15.05 18.65 -23.06
C CYS A 387 14.60 19.48 -21.86
N VAL A 388 13.77 18.91 -20.99
CA VAL A 388 13.42 19.52 -19.70
C VAL A 388 14.68 19.59 -18.84
N ASP A 389 14.94 20.76 -18.26
CA ASP A 389 16.20 21.10 -17.59
C ASP A 389 16.10 21.00 -16.05
N ASP A 390 15.35 20.02 -15.54
CA ASP A 390 15.01 19.83 -14.10
C ASP A 390 16.25 19.62 -13.19
N ALA A 391 17.45 19.47 -13.76
CA ALA A 391 18.73 19.38 -13.06
C ALA A 391 19.85 20.24 -13.68
N GLY A 392 19.51 21.23 -14.52
CA GLY A 392 20.49 22.08 -15.21
C GLY A 392 21.36 21.33 -16.24
N ARG A 393 21.00 20.10 -16.60
CA ARG A 393 21.73 19.25 -17.55
C ARG A 393 21.91 19.92 -18.91
N TYR A 394 20.83 20.40 -19.50
CA TYR A 394 20.84 20.91 -20.86
C TYR A 394 21.54 22.27 -20.94
N SER A 395 21.29 23.16 -19.97
CA SER A 395 22.01 24.44 -19.87
C SER A 395 23.51 24.26 -19.61
N TYR A 396 23.91 23.28 -18.79
CA TYR A 396 25.32 22.96 -18.58
C TYR A 396 25.98 22.46 -19.88
N VAL A 397 25.34 21.53 -20.59
CA VAL A 397 25.88 20.98 -21.84
C VAL A 397 26.02 22.05 -22.93
N LYS A 398 25.06 22.99 -23.02
CA LYS A 398 25.17 24.13 -23.93
C LYS A 398 26.41 24.99 -23.64
N ARG A 399 26.61 25.36 -22.38
CA ARG A 399 27.79 26.14 -21.96
C ARG A 399 29.08 25.38 -22.20
N LEU A 400 29.14 24.10 -21.84
CA LEU A 400 30.34 23.27 -22.08
C LEU A 400 30.73 23.23 -23.57
N ARG A 401 29.74 23.19 -24.47
CA ARG A 401 29.96 23.19 -25.93
C ARG A 401 30.63 24.47 -26.45
N GLU A 402 30.53 25.58 -25.73
CA GLU A 402 31.21 26.85 -26.07
C GLU A 402 32.72 26.76 -25.79
N HIS A 403 33.15 25.91 -24.86
CA HIS A 403 34.56 25.80 -24.45
C HIS A 403 35.28 24.56 -25.02
N THR A 404 34.55 23.52 -25.42
CA THR A 404 35.11 22.24 -25.92
C THR A 404 34.24 21.61 -27.02
N PRO A 405 34.82 20.96 -28.04
CA PRO A 405 34.08 20.16 -29.01
C PRO A 405 33.16 19.14 -28.32
N LEU A 406 31.86 19.25 -28.62
CA LEU A 406 30.82 18.38 -28.06
C LEU A 406 29.74 18.14 -29.11
N ASP A 407 29.57 16.87 -29.48
CA ASP A 407 28.53 16.39 -30.38
C ASP A 407 27.29 15.98 -29.60
N LEU A 408 26.14 16.56 -29.93
CA LEU A 408 24.89 16.30 -29.21
C LEU A 408 23.93 15.47 -30.05
N TYR A 409 23.70 14.24 -29.60
CA TYR A 409 22.75 13.29 -30.18
C TYR A 409 21.40 13.34 -29.46
N GLY A 410 20.34 12.92 -30.14
CA GLY A 410 18.99 12.82 -29.59
C GLY A 410 18.13 14.06 -29.88
N ARG A 411 16.91 14.09 -29.34
CA ARG A 411 15.92 15.13 -29.66
C ARG A 411 16.37 16.55 -29.32
N CYS A 412 17.29 16.72 -28.37
CA CYS A 412 17.78 18.02 -27.93
C CYS A 412 19.06 18.48 -28.67
N GLY A 413 19.56 17.67 -29.62
CA GLY A 413 20.74 17.92 -30.43
C GLY A 413 20.45 17.86 -31.93
N ASN A 414 21.49 17.98 -32.74
CA ASN A 414 21.43 17.96 -34.20
C ASN A 414 21.85 16.60 -34.80
N LEU A 415 22.32 15.66 -33.99
CA LEU A 415 22.71 14.33 -34.42
C LEU A 415 21.70 13.28 -33.97
N THR A 416 21.58 12.19 -34.72
CA THR A 416 20.61 11.11 -34.44
C THR A 416 21.32 9.86 -33.93
N CYS A 417 20.80 9.29 -32.86
CA CYS A 417 21.21 8.00 -32.29
C CYS A 417 20.09 6.98 -32.56
N PRO A 418 20.22 6.10 -33.58
CA PRO A 418 19.18 5.16 -33.94
C PRO A 418 18.89 4.12 -32.85
N ARG A 419 17.62 3.74 -32.68
CA ARG A 419 17.18 2.74 -31.68
C ARG A 419 17.37 1.28 -32.10
N ASN A 420 17.90 1.02 -33.29
CA ASN A 420 18.13 -0.33 -33.83
C ASN A 420 19.48 -0.95 -33.41
N GLY A 421 20.15 -0.35 -32.42
CA GLY A 421 21.46 -0.81 -31.92
C GLY A 421 22.67 -0.23 -32.65
N SER A 422 22.52 0.39 -33.83
CA SER A 422 23.65 0.97 -34.56
C SER A 422 24.30 2.17 -33.86
N CYS A 423 23.58 2.79 -32.92
CA CYS A 423 24.10 3.92 -32.15
C CYS A 423 25.37 3.56 -31.35
N GLU A 424 25.51 2.32 -30.89
CA GLU A 424 26.69 1.88 -30.15
C GLU A 424 28.00 2.11 -30.93
N ALA A 425 27.99 1.83 -32.23
CA ALA A 425 29.14 2.03 -33.10
C ALA A 425 29.47 3.52 -33.31
N LEU A 426 28.45 4.39 -33.32
CA LEU A 426 28.62 5.84 -33.48
C LEU A 426 29.28 6.49 -32.25
N LEU A 427 29.02 5.97 -31.05
CA LEU A 427 29.49 6.53 -29.79
C LEU A 427 30.87 6.00 -29.36
N LYS A 428 31.28 4.84 -29.89
CA LYS A 428 32.57 4.21 -29.58
C LYS A 428 33.80 5.08 -29.87
N PRO A 429 33.88 5.90 -30.95
CA PRO A 429 35.06 6.72 -31.25
C PRO A 429 35.28 7.93 -30.33
N TYR A 430 34.37 8.23 -29.40
CA TYR A 430 34.53 9.37 -28.50
C TYR A 430 35.38 9.04 -27.27
N ARG A 431 36.09 10.04 -26.74
CA ARG A 431 36.82 9.93 -25.46
C ARG A 431 35.92 10.13 -24.25
N PHE A 432 35.06 11.14 -24.29
CA PHE A 432 34.20 11.52 -23.17
C PHE A 432 32.72 11.35 -23.50
N ALA A 433 31.94 10.96 -22.49
CA ALA A 433 30.49 10.82 -22.60
C ALA A 433 29.81 11.70 -21.55
N VAL A 434 28.94 12.62 -21.96
CA VAL A 434 28.04 13.31 -21.02
C VAL A 434 26.98 12.33 -20.57
N THR A 435 27.07 11.91 -19.31
CA THR A 435 26.16 10.94 -18.68
C THR A 435 25.33 11.58 -17.59
N PHE A 436 24.92 12.83 -17.80
CA PHE A 436 24.12 13.59 -16.84
C PHE A 436 22.75 12.95 -16.64
N GLU A 437 22.38 12.79 -15.36
CA GLU A 437 21.09 12.25 -14.99
C GLU A 437 19.96 13.25 -15.25
N ASN A 438 18.75 12.73 -15.44
CA ASN A 438 17.56 13.57 -15.60
C ASN A 438 17.24 14.36 -14.31
N SER A 439 17.66 13.84 -13.15
CA SER A 439 17.38 14.41 -11.84
C SER A 439 18.52 14.07 -10.87
N ASN A 440 18.83 14.99 -9.96
CA ASN A 440 19.88 14.78 -8.96
C ASN A 440 19.28 14.19 -7.68
N CYS A 441 18.95 12.89 -7.73
CA CYS A 441 18.22 12.19 -6.67
C CYS A 441 19.12 11.21 -5.92
N LYS A 442 18.89 11.04 -4.62
CA LYS A 442 19.65 10.12 -3.76
C LYS A 442 19.77 8.74 -4.40
N TYR A 443 21.00 8.22 -4.51
CA TYR A 443 21.31 6.90 -5.09
C TYR A 443 20.97 6.68 -6.58
N TYR A 444 20.40 7.67 -7.28
CA TYR A 444 19.97 7.50 -8.67
C TYR A 444 21.15 7.60 -9.63
N THR A 445 21.43 6.50 -10.32
CA THR A 445 22.40 6.41 -11.42
C THR A 445 21.84 5.47 -12.47
N SER A 446 21.77 5.95 -13.71
CA SER A 446 21.14 5.27 -14.83
C SER A 446 22.12 4.49 -15.70
N GLU A 447 21.61 3.87 -16.75
CA GLU A 447 22.37 3.12 -17.74
C GLU A 447 23.44 3.97 -18.44
N LYS A 448 23.29 5.31 -18.45
CA LYS A 448 24.19 6.24 -19.16
C LYS A 448 25.62 6.08 -18.70
N PHE A 449 25.84 6.12 -17.38
CA PHE A 449 27.15 5.97 -16.76
C PHE A 449 27.78 4.60 -17.08
N TRP A 450 27.05 3.53 -16.79
CA TRP A 450 27.55 2.16 -16.95
C TRP A 450 27.84 1.80 -18.40
N ASN A 451 26.99 2.24 -19.32
CA ASN A 451 27.20 2.02 -20.74
C ASN A 451 28.41 2.81 -21.27
N ALA A 452 28.64 4.04 -20.80
CA ALA A 452 29.83 4.81 -21.16
C ALA A 452 31.12 4.10 -20.74
N LEU A 453 31.16 3.52 -19.54
CA LEU A 453 32.29 2.68 -19.10
C LEU A 453 32.50 1.48 -20.02
N ASN A 454 31.44 0.77 -20.41
CA ASN A 454 31.51 -0.37 -21.33
C ASN A 454 32.02 0.03 -22.73
N ARG A 455 31.69 1.23 -23.20
CA ARG A 455 32.20 1.82 -24.46
C ARG A 455 33.62 2.37 -24.36
N ARG A 456 34.27 2.25 -23.21
CA ARG A 456 35.60 2.80 -22.93
C ARG A 456 35.63 4.32 -23.11
N ASN A 457 34.54 5.01 -22.75
CA ASN A 457 34.50 6.46 -22.63
C ASN A 457 34.74 6.83 -21.16
N ILE A 458 35.33 8.00 -20.90
CA ILE A 458 35.34 8.61 -19.56
C ILE A 458 33.99 9.33 -19.37
N PRO A 459 33.14 8.91 -18.42
CA PRO A 459 31.85 9.55 -18.17
C PRO A 459 32.05 10.91 -17.48
N LEU A 460 31.31 11.91 -17.95
CA LEU A 460 31.12 13.20 -17.30
C LEU A 460 29.78 13.15 -16.56
N VAL A 461 29.82 13.23 -15.24
CA VAL A 461 28.64 13.09 -14.36
C VAL A 461 28.31 14.41 -13.68
N ASN A 462 27.04 14.64 -13.37
CA ASN A 462 26.53 15.80 -12.63
C ASN A 462 26.07 15.43 -11.21
N TRP A 463 26.70 14.42 -10.61
CA TRP A 463 26.26 13.82 -9.36
C TRP A 463 26.50 14.71 -8.15
N ILE A 464 25.50 14.78 -7.29
CA ILE A 464 25.65 15.28 -5.92
C ILE A 464 26.32 14.21 -5.04
N PRO A 465 26.90 14.55 -3.88
CA PRO A 465 27.56 13.58 -3.00
C PRO A 465 26.72 12.34 -2.67
N GLU A 466 25.40 12.53 -2.48
CA GLU A 466 24.44 11.48 -2.14
C GLU A 466 24.09 10.54 -3.32
N GLN A 467 24.43 10.93 -4.55
CA GLN A 467 24.22 10.14 -5.77
C GLN A 467 25.32 9.12 -6.02
N VAL A 468 26.55 9.42 -5.60
CA VAL A 468 27.74 8.64 -5.98
C VAL A 468 27.53 7.15 -5.67
N PRO A 469 27.50 6.26 -6.69
CA PRO A 469 27.37 4.83 -6.45
C PRO A 469 28.53 4.32 -5.61
N PHE A 470 28.23 3.60 -4.53
CA PHE A 470 29.24 2.98 -3.67
C PHE A 470 30.14 1.99 -4.43
N ASP A 471 29.65 1.47 -5.56
CA ASP A 471 30.28 0.54 -6.47
C ASP A 471 30.72 1.23 -7.77
N ALA A 472 30.81 2.56 -7.82
CA ALA A 472 31.49 3.23 -8.93
C ALA A 472 33.00 2.91 -8.86
N PRO A 473 33.63 2.39 -9.93
CA PRO A 473 35.06 2.13 -9.90
C PRO A 473 35.85 3.43 -9.64
N PRO A 474 36.94 3.38 -8.85
CA PRO A 474 37.70 4.57 -8.51
C PRO A 474 38.34 5.20 -9.76
N LYS A 475 38.41 6.54 -9.81
CA LYS A 475 39.01 7.30 -10.93
C LYS A 475 38.46 6.89 -12.31
N SER A 476 37.17 6.55 -12.38
CA SER A 476 36.53 6.09 -13.62
C SER A 476 35.68 7.15 -14.32
N TYR A 477 35.45 8.30 -13.68
CA TYR A 477 34.61 9.39 -14.16
C TYR A 477 35.18 10.75 -13.76
N ILE A 478 34.61 11.81 -14.33
CA ILE A 478 34.87 13.20 -13.95
C ILE A 478 33.53 13.78 -13.49
N ASN A 479 33.46 14.22 -12.23
CA ASN A 479 32.28 14.92 -11.73
C ASN A 479 32.42 16.40 -12.03
N VAL A 480 31.47 16.96 -12.80
CA VAL A 480 31.58 18.33 -13.30
C VAL A 480 31.42 19.38 -12.21
N HIS A 481 30.87 19.02 -11.05
CA HIS A 481 30.76 19.92 -9.89
C HIS A 481 32.09 20.15 -9.17
N GLU A 482 33.13 19.37 -9.48
CA GLU A 482 34.47 19.53 -8.91
C GLU A 482 35.32 20.59 -9.63
N TYR A 483 34.80 21.15 -10.74
CA TYR A 483 35.55 22.04 -11.63
C TYR A 483 34.74 23.29 -11.99
N GLN A 484 35.45 24.40 -12.18
CA GLN A 484 34.93 25.52 -12.96
C GLN A 484 34.92 25.16 -14.45
N MET A 485 34.03 25.79 -15.23
CA MET A 485 33.78 25.41 -16.63
C MET A 485 35.05 25.44 -17.50
N GLU A 486 35.86 26.49 -17.36
CA GLU A 486 37.11 26.68 -18.11
C GLU A 486 38.16 25.65 -17.74
N ASP A 487 38.26 25.29 -16.45
CA ASP A 487 39.22 24.31 -15.97
C ASP A 487 38.81 22.89 -16.34
N LEU A 488 37.50 22.60 -16.35
CA LEU A 488 36.97 21.37 -16.92
C LEU A 488 37.33 21.29 -18.41
N ALA A 489 37.10 22.35 -19.19
CA ALA A 489 37.42 22.36 -20.62
C ALA A 489 38.93 22.16 -20.88
N LYS A 490 39.81 22.78 -20.07
CA LYS A 490 41.27 22.55 -20.13
C LYS A 490 41.62 21.11 -19.81
N LEU A 491 41.03 20.53 -18.76
CA LEU A 491 41.24 19.13 -18.38
C LEU A 491 40.85 18.19 -19.53
N LEU A 492 39.65 18.37 -20.11
CA LEU A 492 39.17 17.54 -21.21
C LEU A 492 40.10 17.64 -22.43
N LYS A 493 40.56 18.83 -22.80
CA LYS A 493 41.52 19.03 -23.90
C LYS A 493 42.86 18.36 -23.61
N ARG A 494 43.37 18.46 -22.37
CA ARG A 494 44.61 17.79 -21.94
C ARG A 494 44.51 16.28 -22.07
N LEU A 495 43.44 15.70 -21.52
CA LEU A 495 43.16 14.26 -21.59
C LEU A 495 42.89 13.78 -23.02
N ALA A 496 42.32 14.62 -23.88
CA ALA A 496 42.12 14.29 -25.28
C ALA A 496 43.43 14.17 -26.06
N ASN A 497 44.45 14.95 -25.67
CA ASN A 497 45.75 15.00 -26.34
C ASN A 497 46.83 14.15 -25.64
N ASN A 498 46.52 13.50 -24.52
CA ASN A 498 47.46 12.69 -23.74
C ASN A 498 46.87 11.30 -23.49
N ASP A 499 47.24 10.35 -24.35
CA ASP A 499 46.77 8.96 -24.25
C ASP A 499 47.20 8.29 -22.96
N THR A 500 48.38 8.61 -22.42
CA THR A 500 48.83 8.06 -21.14
C THR A 500 47.91 8.51 -19.99
N GLU A 501 47.57 9.80 -19.95
CA GLU A 501 46.67 10.34 -18.92
C GLU A 501 45.23 9.83 -19.11
N TYR A 502 44.75 9.73 -20.36
CA TYR A 502 43.45 9.13 -20.69
C TYR A 502 43.36 7.66 -20.24
N ASN A 503 44.36 6.84 -20.58
CA ASN A 503 44.42 5.44 -20.18
C ASN A 503 44.43 5.27 -18.65
N SER A 504 44.97 6.25 -17.91
CA SER A 504 44.99 6.22 -16.45
C SER A 504 43.59 6.22 -15.80
N TYR A 505 42.52 6.61 -16.53
CA TYR A 505 41.13 6.52 -16.07
C TYR A 505 40.51 5.12 -16.25
N PHE A 506 41.24 4.17 -16.83
CA PHE A 506 40.79 2.78 -17.04
C PHE A 506 41.58 1.77 -16.21
N GLU A 507 42.52 2.24 -15.39
CA GLU A 507 43.31 1.42 -14.47
C GLU A 507 42.45 0.57 -13.52
N TRP A 508 41.26 1.06 -13.16
CA TRP A 508 40.28 0.31 -12.38
C TRP A 508 39.90 -1.03 -13.04
N ARG A 509 39.97 -1.17 -14.37
CA ARG A 509 39.66 -2.43 -15.09
C ARG A 509 40.60 -3.58 -14.73
N LYS A 510 41.76 -3.30 -14.14
CA LYS A 510 42.63 -4.32 -13.55
C LYS A 510 41.92 -5.07 -12.42
N ASN A 511 41.15 -4.36 -11.61
CA ASN A 511 40.58 -4.87 -10.38
C ASN A 511 39.06 -5.00 -10.39
N TYR A 512 38.35 -4.39 -11.34
CA TYR A 512 36.89 -4.37 -11.37
C TYR A 512 36.33 -4.80 -12.72
N THR A 513 35.14 -5.39 -12.66
CA THR A 513 34.26 -5.64 -13.81
C THR A 513 32.98 -4.83 -13.63
N VAL A 514 32.41 -4.35 -14.72
CA VAL A 514 31.17 -3.56 -14.75
C VAL A 514 30.12 -4.28 -15.58
N ILE A 515 28.87 -4.22 -15.15
CA ILE A 515 27.70 -4.61 -15.93
C ILE A 515 26.70 -3.44 -16.01
N ALA A 516 26.08 -3.26 -17.18
CA ALA A 516 25.01 -2.31 -17.41
C ALA A 516 23.73 -3.11 -17.74
N ASP A 517 23.02 -3.56 -16.71
CA ASP A 517 21.82 -4.39 -16.85
C ASP A 517 20.85 -4.14 -15.70
N HIS A 518 19.82 -3.34 -15.96
CA HIS A 518 18.82 -2.96 -14.97
C HIS A 518 17.85 -4.10 -14.59
N PHE A 519 17.95 -5.27 -15.22
CA PHE A 519 17.23 -6.47 -14.82
C PHE A 519 18.06 -7.41 -13.94
N ALA A 520 19.36 -7.14 -13.73
CA ALA A 520 20.26 -8.02 -12.98
C ALA A 520 19.75 -8.34 -11.55
N GLY A 521 19.02 -7.42 -10.92
CA GLY A 521 18.45 -7.63 -9.58
C GLY A 521 17.37 -8.72 -9.52
N PHE A 522 16.81 -9.18 -10.64
CA PHE A 522 15.90 -10.33 -10.64
C PHE A 522 16.58 -11.63 -10.23
N CYS A 523 17.89 -11.80 -10.51
CA CYS A 523 18.62 -12.94 -9.97
C CYS A 523 18.78 -12.84 -8.44
N ASP A 524 18.98 -11.64 -7.89
CA ASP A 524 19.04 -11.46 -6.43
C ASP A 524 17.68 -11.66 -5.76
N MET A 525 16.60 -11.24 -6.43
CA MET A 525 15.24 -11.58 -6.01
C MET A 525 15.00 -13.09 -6.02
N CYS A 526 15.48 -13.79 -7.06
CA CYS A 526 15.40 -15.24 -7.13
C CYS A 526 16.12 -15.89 -5.94
N LYS A 527 17.35 -15.46 -5.62
CA LYS A 527 18.07 -15.92 -4.42
C LYS A 527 17.28 -15.66 -3.13
N ALA A 528 16.66 -14.49 -3.01
CA ALA A 528 15.86 -14.13 -1.83
C ALA A 528 14.60 -15.02 -1.68
N LEU A 529 13.93 -15.40 -2.78
CA LEU A 529 12.77 -16.31 -2.74
C LEU A 529 13.12 -17.74 -2.29
N HIS A 530 14.39 -18.13 -2.46
CA HIS A 530 14.95 -19.41 -2.03
C HIS A 530 15.56 -19.36 -0.63
N ASN A 531 15.60 -18.19 0.01
CA ASN A 531 16.18 -18.01 1.33
C ASN A 531 15.08 -18.00 2.42
N ASP A 532 15.03 -19.06 3.22
CA ASP A 532 14.08 -19.22 4.33
C ASP A 532 14.33 -18.27 5.51
N SER A 533 15.50 -17.65 5.55
CA SER A 533 15.91 -16.70 6.58
C SER A 533 15.45 -15.26 6.30
N VAL A 534 14.82 -15.00 5.14
CA VAL A 534 14.21 -13.70 4.85
C VAL A 534 12.87 -13.62 5.61
N PRO A 535 12.75 -12.75 6.63
CA PRO A 535 11.49 -12.62 7.37
C PRO A 535 10.37 -12.13 6.46
N ALA A 536 9.15 -12.53 6.79
CA ALA A 536 7.97 -11.91 6.24
C ALA A 536 8.00 -10.42 6.58
N GLN A 537 7.61 -9.59 5.62
CA GLN A 537 7.66 -8.15 5.77
C GLN A 537 6.62 -7.48 4.90
N VAL A 538 6.26 -6.25 5.27
CA VAL A 538 5.49 -5.32 4.44
C VAL A 538 6.18 -3.96 4.42
N VAL A 539 6.06 -3.26 3.31
CA VAL A 539 6.63 -1.91 3.14
C VAL A 539 5.50 -0.90 3.14
N ASP A 540 5.61 0.15 3.96
CA ASP A 540 4.87 1.41 3.74
C ASP A 540 5.44 2.07 2.49
N TYR A 541 5.02 1.59 1.31
CA TYR A 541 5.61 2.03 0.06
C TYR A 541 5.33 3.51 -0.20
N LYS A 542 4.23 4.07 0.32
CA LYS A 542 3.89 5.50 0.14
C LYS A 542 4.87 6.38 0.90
N SER A 543 5.13 6.06 2.17
CA SER A 543 6.13 6.75 2.99
C SER A 543 7.52 6.54 2.41
N TRP A 544 7.84 5.31 2.01
CA TRP A 544 9.12 4.98 1.39
C TRP A 544 9.37 5.84 0.15
N LEU A 545 8.45 5.90 -0.82
CA LEU A 545 8.60 6.73 -2.02
C LEU A 545 8.67 8.24 -1.71
N ALA A 546 7.94 8.71 -0.69
CA ALA A 546 7.99 10.11 -0.26
C ALA A 546 9.36 10.51 0.31
N ASP A 547 10.07 9.58 0.94
CA ASP A 547 11.41 9.80 1.48
C ASP A 547 12.53 9.77 0.42
N ASP A 548 12.18 9.47 -0.84
CA ASP A 548 13.13 9.61 -1.95
C ASP A 548 13.27 11.08 -2.34
N THR A 549 14.48 11.63 -2.20
CA THR A 549 14.73 13.07 -2.29
C THR A 549 15.64 13.41 -3.47
N CYS A 550 15.34 14.56 -4.09
CA CYS A 550 16.12 15.12 -5.19
C CYS A 550 16.43 16.59 -4.92
N GLN A 551 17.69 16.99 -5.13
CA GLN A 551 18.06 18.39 -5.05
C GLN A 551 17.42 19.14 -6.23
N GLY A 552 16.70 20.23 -5.95
CA GLY A 552 16.03 21.06 -6.97
C GLY A 552 14.57 20.72 -7.28
N TRP A 553 13.96 19.73 -6.59
CA TRP A 553 12.60 19.27 -6.91
C TRP A 553 11.52 19.58 -5.84
N THR A 554 11.85 20.28 -4.75
CA THR A 554 10.83 20.77 -3.79
C THR A 554 10.11 21.99 -4.35
N VAL A 555 9.17 21.79 -5.26
CA VAL A 555 8.11 22.78 -5.51
C VAL A 555 7.17 22.74 -4.30
N ARG A 556 7.42 23.60 -3.32
CA ARG A 556 6.33 23.99 -2.39
C ARG A 556 5.27 24.69 -3.23
N LEU A 557 4.13 24.04 -3.43
CA LEU A 557 2.91 24.71 -3.86
C LEU A 557 2.50 25.67 -2.74
N CYS A 558 3.04 26.89 -2.76
CA CYS A 558 2.38 28.00 -2.12
C CYS A 558 1.17 28.32 -3.01
N PHE A 559 -0.02 28.00 -2.51
CA PHE A 559 -1.26 28.57 -3.02
C PHE A 559 -1.11 30.10 -2.99
N LEU A 560 -1.24 30.73 -4.16
CA LEU A 560 -1.47 32.17 -4.29
C LEU A 560 -2.87 32.51 -3.80
#